data_AF-A0A1Y5HTJ7-F1
#
_entry.id   AF-A0A1Y5HTJ7-F1
#
_cell.length_a   1.000
_cell.length_b   1.000
_cell.length_c   1.000
_cell.angle_alpha   90.00
_cell.angle_beta   90.00
_cell.angle_gamma   90.00
#
_symmetry.space_group_name_H-M   'P 1'
#
loop_
_entity.id
_entity.type
_entity.pdbx_description
1 polymer ?
#
loop_
_entity_poly.entity_id
_entity_poly.type
_entity_poly.pdbx_seq_one_letter_code
_entity_poly.pdbx_strand_id
1 'polypeptide(L)'
;TIGMTPNKADQKLWQEFRIACDAVFSRRDEERQQNKAQIEANVGLAEAIIIKAEAAAKETSSASKEILQQSQAEFAELSLPKAVYGKLRKRLSDAQQQQEDTAIQTKLAKKQQVWTVLADKLMAISSKASDLSQAETLYQADNNDIKLPQGIEKSLVENKWADENNELSNTEDLRNACIGLEIAAELESPAEDQQARMAVQVQRLAQGLGQAGSLQQQVTASVNQWLSLNADQVWQQRYNQALLSAAKAL
;
A
#
# COMPACT_ATOMS: atom_id res chain seq x y z
N THR A 1 78.74 22.62 -45.62
CA THR A 1 78.87 23.29 -44.31
C THR A 1 77.47 23.63 -43.84
N ILE A 2 76.99 22.95 -42.79
CA ILE A 2 75.73 23.31 -42.13
C ILE A 2 76.05 24.55 -41.30
N GLY A 3 75.63 25.72 -41.77
CA GLY A 3 75.82 26.98 -41.05
C GLY A 3 74.75 27.17 -39.98
N MET A 4 75.13 27.70 -38.82
CA MET A 4 74.18 28.08 -37.76
C MET A 4 73.14 29.05 -38.31
N THR A 5 71.86 28.69 -38.20
CA THR A 5 70.74 29.60 -38.45
C THR A 5 70.90 30.83 -37.56
N PRO A 6 70.70 32.06 -38.07
CA PRO A 6 70.79 33.26 -37.23
C PRO A 6 69.79 33.16 -36.07
N ASN A 7 70.26 33.24 -34.82
CA ASN A 7 69.46 33.05 -33.59
C ASN A 7 68.10 33.79 -33.59
N LYS A 8 68.01 34.94 -34.28
CA LYS A 8 66.77 35.73 -34.39
C LYS A 8 65.68 35.07 -35.25
N ALA A 9 66.05 34.38 -36.33
CA ALA A 9 65.09 33.71 -37.21
C ALA A 9 64.51 32.45 -36.54
N ASP A 10 65.35 31.71 -35.82
CA ASP A 10 64.96 30.52 -35.06
C ASP A 10 64.05 30.88 -33.87
N GLN A 11 64.37 31.95 -33.14
CA GLN A 11 63.48 32.51 -32.10
C GLN A 11 62.11 32.92 -32.65
N LYS A 12 62.06 33.51 -33.85
CA LYS A 12 60.79 33.93 -34.47
C LYS A 12 59.92 32.73 -34.85
N LEU A 13 60.50 31.72 -35.51
CA LEU A 13 59.80 30.49 -35.87
C LEU A 13 59.33 29.73 -34.63
N TRP A 14 60.15 29.68 -33.59
CA TRP A 14 59.78 29.06 -32.31
C TRP A 14 58.63 29.79 -31.61
N GLN A 15 58.64 31.14 -31.61
CA GLN A 15 57.54 31.94 -31.06
C GLN A 15 56.24 31.72 -31.84
N GLU A 16 56.28 31.75 -33.17
CA GLU A 16 55.11 31.51 -34.02
C GLU A 16 54.53 30.11 -33.79
N PHE A 17 55.39 29.09 -33.72
CA PHE A 17 54.99 27.72 -33.39
C PHE A 17 54.35 27.64 -32.01
N ARG A 18 54.97 28.24 -30.99
CA ARG A 18 54.45 28.23 -29.62
C ARG A 18 53.10 28.92 -29.52
N ILE A 19 52.91 30.08 -30.17
CA ILE A 19 51.62 30.79 -30.19
C ILE A 19 50.53 29.89 -30.80
N ALA A 20 50.83 29.19 -31.89
CA ALA A 20 49.88 28.26 -32.50
C ALA A 20 49.55 27.08 -31.56
N CYS A 21 50.54 26.51 -30.87
CA CYS A 21 50.31 25.46 -29.87
C CYS A 21 49.48 25.95 -28.67
N ASP A 22 49.84 27.11 -28.10
CA ASP A 22 49.16 27.70 -26.95
C ASP A 22 47.68 28.00 -27.28
N ALA A 23 47.39 28.47 -28.51
CA ALA A 23 46.02 28.68 -28.97
C ALA A 23 45.19 27.38 -29.02
N VAL A 24 45.78 26.27 -29.47
CA VAL A 24 45.10 24.95 -29.49
C VAL A 24 44.86 24.43 -28.08
N PHE A 25 45.83 24.56 -27.18
CA PHE A 25 45.68 24.12 -25.79
C PHE A 25 44.67 24.99 -25.02
N SER A 26 44.66 26.31 -25.22
CA SER A 26 43.67 27.21 -24.61
C SER A 26 42.26 26.82 -25.04
N ARG A 27 42.03 26.62 -26.34
CA ARG A 27 40.72 26.21 -26.86
C ARG A 27 40.24 24.88 -26.28
N ARG A 28 41.13 23.89 -26.18
CA ARG A 28 40.83 22.59 -25.58
C ARG A 28 40.48 22.71 -24.11
N ASP A 29 41.23 23.53 -23.38
CA ASP A 29 41.00 23.71 -21.94
C ASP A 29 39.70 24.48 -21.67
N GLU A 30 39.37 25.48 -22.49
CA GLU A 30 38.07 26.17 -22.47
C GLU A 30 36.91 25.20 -22.74
N GLU A 31 37.00 24.38 -23.79
CA GLU A 31 35.98 23.38 -24.12
C GLU A 31 35.81 22.35 -22.98
N ARG A 32 36.92 21.90 -22.37
CA ARG A 32 36.88 20.99 -21.22
C ARG A 32 36.20 21.63 -20.01
N GLN A 33 36.49 22.90 -19.73
CA GLN A 33 35.86 23.64 -18.62
C GLN A 33 34.36 23.84 -18.88
N GLN A 34 33.96 24.22 -20.10
CA GLN A 34 32.57 24.37 -20.48
C GLN A 34 31.81 23.05 -20.38
N ASN A 35 32.37 21.95 -20.90
CA ASN A 35 31.77 20.62 -20.79
C ASN A 35 31.61 20.18 -19.33
N LYS A 36 32.62 20.42 -18.49
CA LYS A 36 32.55 20.11 -17.06
C LYS A 36 31.44 20.91 -16.37
N ALA A 37 31.37 22.23 -16.61
CA ALA A 37 30.35 23.10 -16.03
C ALA A 37 28.93 22.69 -16.49
N GLN A 38 28.76 22.33 -17.76
CA GLN A 38 27.47 21.86 -18.28
C GLN A 38 27.05 20.54 -17.64
N ILE A 39 27.97 19.59 -17.45
CA ILE A 39 27.69 18.34 -16.76
C ILE A 39 27.30 18.60 -15.31
N GLU A 40 28.05 19.44 -14.59
CA GLU A 40 27.75 19.79 -13.19
C GLU A 40 26.37 20.46 -13.05
N ALA A 41 26.02 21.39 -13.95
CA ALA A 41 24.70 22.00 -14.00
C ALA A 41 23.58 20.97 -14.25
N ASN A 42 23.76 20.07 -15.23
CA ASN A 42 22.79 19.02 -15.52
C ASN A 42 22.63 18.04 -14.35
N VAL A 43 23.71 17.70 -13.65
CA VAL A 43 23.66 16.85 -12.45
C VAL A 43 22.87 17.55 -11.34
N GLY A 44 23.10 18.85 -11.10
CA GLY A 44 22.34 19.61 -10.11
C GLY A 44 20.84 19.69 -10.44
N LEU A 45 20.49 19.88 -11.71
CA LEU A 45 19.09 19.83 -12.16
C LEU A 45 18.47 18.45 -11.94
N ALA A 46 19.19 17.39 -12.31
CA ALA A 46 18.73 16.02 -12.12
C ALA A 46 18.50 15.66 -10.65
N GLU A 47 19.38 16.10 -9.76
CA GLU A 47 19.23 15.95 -8.31
C GLU A 47 18.00 16.69 -7.79
N ALA A 48 17.78 17.93 -8.24
CA ALA A 48 16.61 18.71 -7.86
C ALA A 48 15.29 18.05 -8.32
N ILE A 49 15.25 17.49 -9.54
CA ILE A 49 14.11 16.73 -10.06
C ILE A 49 13.84 15.50 -9.17
N ILE A 50 14.89 14.77 -8.79
CA ILE A 50 14.73 13.57 -7.95
C ILE A 50 14.25 13.93 -6.55
N ILE A 51 14.74 15.01 -5.96
CA ILE A 51 14.25 15.47 -4.65
C ILE A 51 12.75 15.79 -4.70
N LYS A 52 12.28 16.45 -5.78
CA LYS A 52 10.86 16.70 -5.99
C LYS A 52 10.06 15.39 -6.15
N ALA A 53 10.59 14.45 -6.93
CA ALA A 53 10.00 13.13 -7.12
C ALA A 53 9.89 12.34 -5.80
N GLU A 54 10.96 12.29 -5.01
CA GLU A 54 11.00 11.62 -3.70
C GLU A 54 10.06 12.28 -2.69
N ALA A 55 9.87 13.60 -2.75
CA ALA A 55 8.87 14.30 -1.93
C ALA A 55 7.45 13.92 -2.36
N ALA A 56 7.17 13.95 -3.67
CA ALA A 56 5.86 13.57 -4.21
C ALA A 56 5.51 12.10 -3.95
N ALA A 57 6.49 11.19 -3.96
CA ALA A 57 6.30 9.77 -3.69
C ALA A 57 5.76 9.46 -2.28
N LYS A 58 5.91 10.38 -1.32
CA LYS A 58 5.35 10.26 0.04
C LYS A 58 3.84 10.52 0.07
N GLU A 59 3.30 11.12 -0.98
CA GLU A 59 1.88 11.41 -1.12
C GLU A 59 1.24 10.45 -2.13
N THR A 60 -0.07 10.21 -1.97
CA THR A 60 -0.85 9.30 -2.83
C THR A 60 -1.99 10.03 -3.53
N SER A 61 -1.76 11.28 -3.90
CA SER A 61 -2.72 12.13 -4.62
C SER A 61 -2.53 12.03 -6.14
N SER A 62 -3.54 12.38 -6.93
CA SER A 62 -3.39 12.47 -8.40
C SER A 62 -2.28 13.46 -8.79
N ALA A 63 -2.20 14.60 -8.10
CA ALA A 63 -1.15 15.60 -8.29
C ALA A 63 0.25 15.03 -8.06
N SER A 64 0.44 14.22 -7.01
CA SER A 64 1.74 13.59 -6.74
C SER A 64 2.17 12.61 -7.85
N LYS A 65 1.22 11.91 -8.46
CA LYS A 65 1.47 11.02 -9.61
C LYS A 65 1.87 11.81 -10.87
N GLU A 66 1.21 12.94 -11.12
CA GLU A 66 1.56 13.85 -12.22
C GLU A 66 2.98 14.41 -12.05
N ILE A 67 3.35 14.83 -10.83
CA ILE A 67 4.70 15.31 -10.52
C ILE A 67 5.75 14.24 -10.80
N LEU A 68 5.49 12.97 -10.45
CA LEU A 68 6.41 11.86 -10.72
C LEU A 68 6.57 11.57 -12.22
N GLN A 69 5.48 11.62 -12.98
CA GLN A 69 5.52 11.44 -14.44
C GLN A 69 6.27 12.59 -15.11
N GLN A 70 6.05 13.83 -14.68
CA GLN A 70 6.75 14.99 -15.21
C GLN A 70 8.24 14.94 -14.85
N SER A 71 8.58 14.57 -13.62
CA SER A 71 9.97 14.38 -13.18
C SER A 71 10.71 13.35 -14.03
N GLN A 72 10.02 12.29 -14.48
CA GLN A 72 10.59 11.29 -15.37
C GLN A 72 10.84 11.82 -16.78
N ALA A 73 9.92 12.62 -17.31
CA ALA A 73 10.11 13.28 -18.61
C ALA A 73 11.29 14.28 -18.56
N GLU A 74 11.30 15.17 -17.56
CA GLU A 74 12.35 16.17 -17.38
C GLU A 74 13.73 15.51 -17.16
N PHE A 75 13.80 14.42 -16.39
CA PHE A 75 15.05 13.70 -16.18
C PHE A 75 15.56 13.00 -17.45
N ALA A 76 14.67 12.53 -18.34
CA ALA A 76 15.04 11.85 -19.58
C ALA A 76 15.66 12.79 -20.63
N GLU A 77 15.32 14.08 -20.58
CA GLU A 77 15.89 15.10 -21.47
C GLU A 77 17.31 15.53 -21.09
N LEU A 78 17.76 15.23 -19.86
CA LEU A 78 19.08 15.61 -19.38
C LEU A 78 20.19 14.72 -19.93
N SER A 79 21.20 15.35 -20.53
CA SER A 79 22.43 14.69 -20.92
C SER A 79 23.37 14.54 -19.72
N LEU A 80 23.57 13.31 -19.26
CA LEU A 80 24.37 12.98 -18.07
C LEU A 80 25.36 11.83 -18.37
N PRO A 81 26.52 11.78 -17.68
CA PRO A 81 27.40 10.63 -17.74
C PRO A 81 26.69 9.35 -17.30
N LYS A 82 26.93 8.23 -18.02
CA LYS A 82 26.23 6.95 -17.81
C LYS A 82 26.16 6.48 -16.35
N ALA A 83 27.26 6.64 -15.61
CA ALA A 83 27.34 6.21 -14.21
C ALA A 83 26.41 7.03 -13.29
N VAL A 84 26.34 8.36 -13.51
CA VAL A 84 25.47 9.24 -12.72
C VAL A 84 24.02 9.03 -13.13
N TYR A 85 23.75 8.97 -14.44
CA TYR A 85 22.43 8.69 -14.97
C TYR A 85 21.83 7.39 -14.40
N GLY A 86 22.60 6.30 -14.36
CA GLY A 86 22.13 5.02 -13.80
C GLY A 86 21.74 5.10 -12.33
N LYS A 87 22.55 5.79 -11.50
CA LYS A 87 22.26 5.97 -10.07
C LYS A 87 21.00 6.82 -9.85
N LEU A 88 20.91 7.96 -10.55
CA LEU A 88 19.81 8.89 -10.43
C LEU A 88 18.50 8.31 -10.98
N ARG A 89 18.56 7.60 -12.11
CA ARG A 89 17.43 6.85 -12.66
C ARG A 89 16.91 5.80 -11.68
N LYS A 90 17.81 5.09 -10.98
CA LYS A 90 17.42 4.11 -9.98
C LYS A 90 16.63 4.77 -8.84
N ARG A 91 17.13 5.88 -8.28
CA ARG A 91 16.41 6.63 -7.23
C ARG A 91 15.02 7.07 -7.68
N LEU A 92 14.90 7.57 -8.91
CA LEU A 92 13.60 7.97 -9.46
C LEU A 92 12.65 6.77 -9.59
N SER A 93 13.15 5.63 -10.07
CA SER A 93 12.37 4.39 -10.15
C SER A 93 11.95 3.87 -8.77
N ASP A 94 12.84 3.93 -7.78
CA ASP A 94 12.55 3.50 -6.41
C ASP A 94 11.44 4.40 -5.80
N ALA A 95 11.47 5.71 -6.08
CA ALA A 95 10.42 6.64 -5.66
C ALA A 95 9.06 6.34 -6.33
N GLN A 96 9.05 6.01 -7.61
CA GLN A 96 7.82 5.59 -8.31
C GLN A 96 7.25 4.29 -7.71
N GLN A 97 8.11 3.30 -7.48
CA GLN A 97 7.70 2.04 -6.86
C GLN A 97 7.13 2.24 -5.45
N GLN A 98 7.77 3.10 -4.64
CA GLN A 98 7.29 3.43 -3.30
C GLN A 98 5.87 4.02 -3.32
N GLN A 99 5.57 4.89 -4.29
CA GLN A 99 4.24 5.47 -4.43
C GLN A 99 3.19 4.41 -4.79
N GLU A 100 3.52 3.52 -5.72
CA GLU A 100 2.64 2.42 -6.13
C GLU A 100 2.36 1.46 -4.97
N ASP A 101 3.40 1.04 -4.25
CA ASP A 101 3.29 0.17 -3.08
C ASP A 101 2.43 0.81 -1.99
N THR A 102 2.64 2.10 -1.71
CA THR A 102 1.83 2.86 -0.74
C THR A 102 0.37 2.96 -1.19
N ALA A 103 0.12 3.16 -2.49
CA ALA A 103 -1.23 3.22 -3.03
C ALA A 103 -1.95 1.87 -2.92
N ILE A 104 -1.25 0.77 -3.20
CA ILE A 104 -1.77 -0.59 -3.05
C ILE A 104 -2.07 -0.87 -1.58
N GLN A 105 -1.12 -0.60 -0.67
CA GLN A 105 -1.31 -0.79 0.77
C GLN A 105 -2.47 0.05 1.31
N THR A 106 -2.60 1.31 0.89
CA THR A 106 -3.71 2.18 1.30
C THR A 106 -5.05 1.64 0.82
N LYS A 107 -5.13 1.11 -0.42
CA LYS A 107 -6.36 0.47 -0.92
C LYS A 107 -6.71 -0.79 -0.14
N LEU A 108 -5.73 -1.63 0.18
CA LEU A 108 -5.92 -2.83 0.99
C LEU A 108 -6.37 -2.47 2.41
N ALA A 109 -5.73 -1.48 3.04
CA ALA A 109 -6.11 -0.98 4.36
C ALA A 109 -7.55 -0.46 4.38
N LYS A 110 -7.98 0.30 3.37
CA LYS A 110 -9.37 0.77 3.26
C LYS A 110 -10.37 -0.38 3.09
N LYS A 111 -10.04 -1.41 2.30
CA LYS A 111 -10.89 -2.61 2.19
C LYS A 111 -11.02 -3.33 3.53
N GLN A 112 -9.93 -3.46 4.28
CA GLN A 112 -9.92 -4.10 5.61
C GLN A 112 -10.66 -3.25 6.64
N GLN A 113 -10.53 -1.93 6.61
CA GLN A 113 -11.18 -1.00 7.52
C GLN A 113 -12.71 -1.18 7.52
N VAL A 114 -13.31 -1.42 6.35
CA VAL A 114 -14.76 -1.68 6.23
C VAL A 114 -15.21 -2.89 7.08
N TRP A 115 -14.38 -3.93 7.16
CA TRP A 115 -14.65 -5.12 7.98
C TRP A 115 -14.36 -4.87 9.46
N THR A 116 -13.36 -4.05 9.79
CA THR A 116 -13.09 -3.60 11.16
C THR A 116 -14.28 -2.82 11.73
N VAL A 117 -14.83 -1.87 10.98
CA VAL A 117 -16.02 -1.10 11.40
C VAL A 117 -17.22 -2.03 11.67
N LEU A 118 -17.43 -3.03 10.82
CA LEU A 118 -18.48 -4.03 11.06
C LEU A 118 -18.21 -4.83 12.34
N ALA A 119 -16.98 -5.31 12.54
CA ALA A 119 -16.62 -6.07 13.73
C ALA A 119 -16.84 -5.23 15.02
N ASP A 120 -16.48 -3.95 14.99
CA ASP A 120 -16.70 -3.03 16.11
C ASP A 120 -18.19 -2.79 16.39
N LYS A 121 -19.01 -2.68 15.33
CA LYS A 121 -20.48 -2.60 15.48
C LYS A 121 -21.07 -3.87 16.06
N LEU A 122 -20.63 -5.05 15.63
CA LEU A 122 -21.07 -6.32 16.20
C LEU A 122 -20.62 -6.45 17.67
N MET A 123 -19.40 -6.00 17.99
CA MET A 123 -18.90 -5.94 19.37
C MET A 123 -19.80 -5.06 20.24
N ALA A 124 -20.11 -3.86 19.76
CA ALA A 124 -21.01 -2.94 20.45
C ALA A 124 -22.39 -3.57 20.74
N ILE A 125 -22.98 -4.26 19.76
CA ILE A 125 -24.26 -4.96 19.93
C ILE A 125 -24.17 -5.97 21.09
N SER A 126 -23.13 -6.81 21.10
CA SER A 126 -22.95 -7.83 22.15
C SER A 126 -22.62 -7.25 23.53
N SER A 127 -22.00 -6.05 23.59
CA SER A 127 -21.61 -5.40 24.84
C SER A 127 -22.71 -4.54 25.45
N LYS A 128 -23.77 -4.20 24.68
CA LYS A 128 -24.87 -3.32 25.10
C LYS A 128 -25.50 -3.72 26.43
N ALA A 129 -25.67 -5.02 26.68
CA ALA A 129 -26.25 -5.55 27.92
C ALA A 129 -25.32 -5.39 29.14
N SER A 130 -24.01 -5.36 28.93
CA SER A 130 -23.01 -5.29 30.00
C SER A 130 -22.53 -3.87 30.27
N ASP A 131 -22.29 -3.07 29.22
CA ASP A 131 -21.83 -1.70 29.30
C ASP A 131 -22.39 -0.88 28.12
N LEU A 132 -23.46 -0.12 28.39
CA LEU A 132 -24.12 0.70 27.39
C LEU A 132 -23.25 1.88 26.92
N SER A 133 -22.48 2.49 27.82
CA SER A 133 -21.68 3.68 27.49
C SER A 133 -20.51 3.32 26.57
N GLN A 134 -19.85 2.20 26.85
CA GLN A 134 -18.80 1.67 25.98
C GLN A 134 -19.39 1.22 24.63
N ALA A 135 -20.54 0.57 24.62
CA ALA A 135 -21.22 0.11 23.41
C ALA A 135 -21.58 1.28 22.49
N GLU A 136 -22.16 2.36 23.01
CA GLU A 136 -22.50 3.55 22.22
C GLU A 136 -21.26 4.21 21.62
N THR A 137 -20.18 4.29 22.39
CA THR A 137 -18.90 4.85 21.92
C THR A 137 -18.35 4.02 20.75
N LEU A 138 -18.32 2.69 20.87
CA LEU A 138 -17.86 1.79 19.81
C LEU A 138 -18.77 1.85 18.57
N TYR A 139 -20.08 1.91 18.75
CA TYR A 139 -21.02 1.94 17.63
C TYR A 139 -20.97 3.24 16.81
N GLN A 140 -20.67 4.37 17.48
CA GLN A 140 -20.64 5.72 16.90
C GLN A 140 -19.25 6.20 16.47
N ALA A 141 -18.16 5.51 16.85
CA ALA A 141 -16.77 5.95 16.61
C ALA A 141 -16.47 6.27 15.13
N ASP A 142 -17.08 5.55 14.18
CA ASP A 142 -16.83 5.69 12.74
C ASP A 142 -17.99 6.33 11.96
N ASN A 143 -18.67 7.31 12.58
CA ASN A 143 -19.88 7.97 12.08
C ASN A 143 -19.90 8.23 10.53
N ASN A 144 -20.82 7.51 9.88
CA ASN A 144 -21.48 7.75 8.59
C ASN A 144 -20.76 7.60 7.24
N ASP A 145 -19.43 7.79 7.13
CA ASP A 145 -18.80 7.78 5.79
C ASP A 145 -18.35 6.39 5.29
N ILE A 146 -18.10 5.44 6.21
CA ILE A 146 -17.65 4.09 5.83
C ILE A 146 -18.85 3.20 5.56
N LYS A 147 -19.04 2.82 4.29
CA LYS A 147 -20.07 1.87 3.87
C LYS A 147 -19.75 0.47 4.40
N LEU A 148 -20.77 -0.27 4.84
CA LEU A 148 -20.65 -1.68 5.22
C LEU A 148 -20.17 -2.55 4.03
N PRO A 149 -19.60 -3.74 4.29
CA PRO A 149 -19.19 -4.63 3.22
C PRO A 149 -20.37 -5.03 2.32
N GLN A 150 -20.09 -5.27 1.05
CA GLN A 150 -21.10 -5.64 0.07
C GLN A 150 -21.86 -6.91 0.48
N GLY A 151 -23.20 -6.83 0.46
CA GLY A 151 -24.10 -7.94 0.79
C GLY A 151 -24.55 -7.98 2.26
N ILE A 152 -24.06 -7.06 3.10
CA ILE A 152 -24.57 -6.85 4.46
C ILE A 152 -25.48 -5.62 4.44
N GLU A 153 -26.75 -5.80 4.78
CA GLU A 153 -27.71 -4.71 4.82
C GLU A 153 -27.54 -3.86 6.09
N LYS A 154 -27.43 -2.55 5.92
CA LYS A 154 -27.32 -1.60 7.03
C LYS A 154 -28.48 -1.69 8.00
N SER A 155 -29.69 -1.86 7.46
CA SER A 155 -30.93 -2.05 8.23
C SER A 155 -30.86 -3.23 9.19
N LEU A 156 -30.23 -4.35 8.82
CA LEU A 156 -30.11 -5.51 9.71
C LEU A 156 -29.26 -5.20 10.93
N VAL A 157 -28.13 -4.51 10.74
CA VAL A 157 -27.23 -4.10 11.83
C VAL A 157 -27.93 -3.06 12.73
N GLU A 158 -28.61 -2.08 12.13
CA GLU A 158 -29.34 -1.05 12.88
C GLU A 158 -30.52 -1.63 13.67
N ASN A 159 -31.29 -2.54 13.06
CA ASN A 159 -32.38 -3.24 13.74
C ASN A 159 -31.84 -4.08 14.90
N LYS A 160 -30.72 -4.78 14.70
CA LYS A 160 -30.10 -5.59 15.75
C LYS A 160 -29.56 -4.73 16.90
N TRP A 161 -29.03 -3.56 16.60
CA TRP A 161 -28.63 -2.58 17.61
C TRP A 161 -29.83 -2.00 18.38
N ALA A 162 -30.95 -1.76 17.69
CA ALA A 162 -32.18 -1.26 18.31
C ALA A 162 -32.91 -2.33 19.13
N ASP A 163 -32.68 -3.61 18.84
CA ASP A 163 -33.25 -4.71 19.60
C ASP A 163 -32.83 -4.64 21.08
N GLU A 164 -33.80 -4.87 21.95
CA GLU A 164 -33.63 -4.93 23.41
C GLU A 164 -33.60 -6.37 23.91
N ASN A 165 -33.82 -7.35 23.01
CA ASN A 165 -33.72 -8.75 23.34
C ASN A 165 -32.26 -9.17 23.56
N ASN A 166 -31.93 -9.39 24.84
CA ASN A 166 -30.62 -9.83 25.30
C ASN A 166 -30.57 -11.35 25.63
N GLU A 167 -31.61 -12.12 25.29
CA GLU A 167 -31.57 -13.57 25.49
C GLU A 167 -30.52 -14.19 24.55
N LEU A 168 -29.52 -14.84 25.14
CA LEU A 168 -28.49 -15.54 24.36
C LEU A 168 -29.11 -16.64 23.51
N SER A 169 -28.64 -16.75 22.28
CA SER A 169 -28.95 -17.88 21.41
C SER A 169 -28.32 -19.18 21.94
N ASN A 170 -28.79 -20.31 21.41
CA ASN A 170 -28.27 -21.62 21.77
C ASN A 170 -26.74 -21.66 21.55
N THR A 171 -26.03 -22.18 22.54
CA THR A 171 -24.56 -22.31 22.51
C THR A 171 -24.08 -23.13 21.32
N GLU A 172 -24.85 -24.12 20.87
CA GLU A 172 -24.49 -24.92 19.69
C GLU A 172 -24.54 -24.08 18.40
N ASP A 173 -25.54 -23.21 18.25
CA ASP A 173 -25.68 -22.34 17.07
C ASP A 173 -24.56 -21.28 17.03
N LEU A 174 -24.25 -20.67 18.17
CA LEU A 174 -23.12 -19.72 18.31
C LEU A 174 -21.79 -20.39 17.99
N ARG A 175 -21.57 -21.60 18.53
CA ARG A 175 -20.37 -22.40 18.27
C ARG A 175 -20.23 -22.76 16.80
N ASN A 176 -21.30 -23.26 16.18
CA ASN A 176 -21.31 -23.64 14.77
C ASN A 176 -21.08 -22.44 13.85
N ALA A 177 -21.61 -21.26 14.18
CA ALA A 177 -21.35 -20.04 13.44
C ALA A 177 -19.86 -19.61 13.53
N CYS A 178 -19.27 -19.61 14.73
CA CYS A 178 -17.83 -19.34 14.91
C CYS A 178 -16.96 -20.33 14.14
N ILE A 179 -17.20 -21.64 14.30
CA ILE A 179 -16.47 -22.70 13.60
C ILE A 179 -16.61 -22.57 12.09
N GLY A 180 -17.81 -22.24 11.62
CA GLY A 180 -18.08 -22.06 10.21
C GLY A 180 -17.21 -20.96 9.59
N LEU A 181 -17.04 -19.85 10.30
CA LEU A 181 -16.19 -18.75 9.86
C LEU A 181 -14.70 -19.06 10.04
N GLU A 182 -14.31 -19.75 11.11
CA GLU A 182 -12.94 -20.24 11.33
C GLU A 182 -12.47 -21.14 10.19
N ILE A 183 -13.34 -22.05 9.70
CA ILE A 183 -13.06 -22.88 8.53
C ILE A 183 -12.86 -22.02 7.28
N ALA A 184 -13.73 -21.02 7.06
CA ALA A 184 -13.61 -20.13 5.90
C ALA A 184 -12.36 -19.22 5.98
N ALA A 185 -11.94 -18.88 7.19
CA ALA A 185 -10.74 -18.09 7.47
C ALA A 185 -9.45 -18.94 7.53
N GLU A 186 -9.54 -20.25 7.31
CA GLU A 186 -8.43 -21.22 7.47
C GLU A 186 -7.76 -21.19 8.86
N LEU A 187 -8.51 -20.81 9.90
CA LEU A 187 -8.05 -20.80 11.29
C LEU A 187 -8.33 -22.14 11.97
N GLU A 188 -7.45 -22.54 12.88
CA GLU A 188 -7.70 -23.68 13.78
C GLU A 188 -8.77 -23.32 14.83
N SER A 189 -9.71 -24.24 15.03
CA SER A 189 -10.69 -24.13 16.13
C SER A 189 -10.03 -24.56 17.45
N PRO A 190 -10.55 -24.11 18.61
CA PRO A 190 -10.11 -24.59 19.91
C PRO A 190 -10.15 -26.12 20.03
N ALA A 191 -9.28 -26.70 20.87
CA ALA A 191 -9.15 -28.15 21.02
C ALA A 191 -10.49 -28.84 21.38
N GLU A 192 -11.30 -28.18 22.20
CA GLU A 192 -12.63 -28.66 22.64
C GLU A 192 -13.65 -28.73 21.48
N ASP A 193 -13.42 -28.00 20.40
CA ASP A 193 -14.34 -27.85 19.27
C ASP A 193 -13.90 -28.63 18.02
N GLN A 194 -12.81 -29.39 18.09
CA GLN A 194 -12.29 -30.14 16.93
C GLN A 194 -13.30 -31.16 16.38
N GLN A 195 -14.07 -31.81 17.25
CA GLN A 195 -15.13 -32.73 16.83
C GLN A 195 -16.29 -31.98 16.15
N ALA A 196 -16.70 -30.84 16.69
CA ALA A 196 -17.74 -29.99 16.08
C ALA A 196 -17.28 -29.42 14.74
N ARG A 197 -16.01 -29.03 14.61
CA ARG A 197 -15.39 -28.60 13.35
C ARG A 197 -15.50 -29.66 12.27
N MET A 198 -15.16 -30.90 12.59
CA MET A 198 -15.29 -32.01 11.65
C MET A 198 -16.76 -32.21 11.22
N ALA A 199 -17.71 -32.11 12.15
CA ALA A 199 -19.14 -32.21 11.84
C ALA A 199 -19.61 -31.11 10.87
N VAL A 200 -19.21 -29.86 11.11
CA VAL A 200 -19.51 -28.70 10.23
C VAL A 200 -18.89 -28.90 8.83
N GLN A 201 -17.67 -29.42 8.75
CA GLN A 201 -17.03 -29.73 7.47
C GLN A 201 -17.81 -30.82 6.70
N VAL A 202 -18.22 -31.90 7.37
CA VAL A 202 -19.03 -32.96 6.75
C VAL A 202 -20.39 -32.43 6.28
N GLN A 203 -21.05 -31.59 7.08
CA GLN A 203 -22.31 -30.97 6.71
C GLN A 203 -22.19 -30.10 5.46
N ARG A 204 -21.11 -29.33 5.33
CA ARG A 204 -20.81 -28.53 4.13
C ARG A 204 -20.54 -29.40 2.91
N LEU A 205 -19.82 -30.51 3.07
CA LEU A 205 -19.60 -31.47 1.99
C LEU A 205 -20.93 -32.10 1.52
N ALA A 206 -21.83 -32.42 2.45
CA ALA A 206 -23.16 -32.97 2.16
C ALA A 206 -24.09 -31.96 1.47
N GLN A 207 -23.95 -30.66 1.75
CA GLN A 207 -24.68 -29.58 1.07
C GLN A 207 -24.14 -29.28 -0.34
N GLY A 208 -23.05 -29.94 -0.77
CA GLY A 208 -22.60 -29.99 -2.16
C GLY A 208 -21.22 -29.37 -2.38
N LEU A 209 -20.29 -30.17 -2.89
CA LEU A 209 -18.87 -29.87 -3.16
C LEU A 209 -18.59 -28.73 -4.17
N GLY A 210 -19.63 -28.03 -4.66
CA GLY A 210 -19.52 -26.96 -5.65
C GLY A 210 -20.49 -25.79 -5.44
N GLN A 211 -21.25 -25.78 -4.34
CA GLN A 211 -22.13 -24.66 -3.96
C GLN A 211 -21.51 -23.74 -2.90
N ALA A 212 -20.33 -24.07 -2.39
CA ALA A 212 -19.56 -23.15 -1.57
C ALA A 212 -19.21 -21.94 -2.45
N GLY A 213 -19.99 -20.85 -2.29
CA GLY A 213 -19.79 -19.61 -3.02
C GLY A 213 -18.37 -19.05 -2.83
N SER A 214 -18.07 -17.93 -3.49
CA SER A 214 -16.79 -17.24 -3.27
C SER A 214 -16.57 -16.97 -1.78
N LEU A 215 -15.30 -16.82 -1.35
CA LEU A 215 -14.99 -16.50 0.06
C LEU A 215 -15.82 -15.31 0.57
N GLN A 216 -16.02 -14.30 -0.28
CA GLN A 216 -16.87 -13.16 0.04
C GLN A 216 -18.32 -13.57 0.32
N GLN A 217 -18.92 -14.45 -0.50
CA GLN A 217 -20.27 -14.94 -0.28
C GLN A 217 -20.37 -15.75 1.03
N GLN A 218 -19.36 -16.55 1.35
CA GLN A 218 -19.31 -17.33 2.59
C GLN A 218 -19.23 -16.43 3.82
N VAL A 219 -18.37 -15.42 3.80
CA VAL A 219 -18.23 -14.44 4.89
C VAL A 219 -19.52 -13.63 5.05
N THR A 220 -20.12 -13.15 3.96
CA THR A 220 -21.38 -12.41 4.00
C THR A 220 -22.51 -13.28 4.56
N ALA A 221 -22.64 -14.53 4.13
CA ALA A 221 -23.64 -15.46 4.66
C ALA A 221 -23.44 -15.72 6.16
N SER A 222 -22.20 -15.90 6.59
CA SER A 222 -21.85 -16.05 8.01
C SER A 222 -22.26 -14.83 8.82
N VAL A 223 -21.99 -13.61 8.35
CA VAL A 223 -22.39 -12.37 9.05
C VAL A 223 -23.91 -12.26 9.14
N ASN A 224 -24.64 -12.53 8.06
CA ASN A 224 -26.10 -12.47 8.08
C ASN A 224 -26.70 -13.51 9.03
N GLN A 225 -26.13 -14.71 9.10
CA GLN A 225 -26.49 -15.71 10.11
C GLN A 225 -26.17 -15.21 11.52
N TRP A 226 -24.98 -14.64 11.74
CA TRP A 226 -24.57 -14.12 13.05
C TRP A 226 -25.49 -12.99 13.55
N LEU A 227 -25.93 -12.09 12.67
CA LEU A 227 -26.88 -11.03 13.00
C LEU A 227 -28.25 -11.56 13.45
N SER A 228 -28.62 -12.78 13.05
CA SER A 228 -29.84 -13.44 13.55
C SER A 228 -29.69 -14.02 14.97
N LEU A 229 -28.45 -14.20 15.44
CA LEU A 229 -28.14 -14.74 16.76
C LEU A 229 -27.88 -13.62 17.77
N ASN A 230 -28.02 -13.95 19.05
CA ASN A 230 -27.66 -13.09 20.19
C ASN A 230 -26.48 -13.73 20.91
N ALA A 231 -25.35 -13.03 20.91
CA ALA A 231 -24.10 -13.48 21.49
C ALA A 231 -23.66 -12.54 22.61
N ASP A 232 -22.98 -13.09 23.62
CA ASP A 232 -22.25 -12.27 24.59
C ASP A 232 -20.89 -11.81 24.01
N GLN A 233 -20.15 -11.02 24.80
CA GLN A 233 -18.84 -10.52 24.40
C GLN A 233 -17.84 -11.64 24.09
N VAL A 234 -17.90 -12.78 24.78
CA VAL A 234 -16.93 -13.88 24.60
C VAL A 234 -17.11 -14.53 23.24
N TRP A 235 -18.35 -14.85 22.89
CA TRP A 235 -18.70 -15.38 21.57
C TRP A 235 -18.42 -14.37 20.46
N GLN A 236 -18.72 -13.08 20.70
CA GLN A 236 -18.46 -12.02 19.73
C GLN A 236 -16.97 -11.79 19.46
N GLN A 237 -16.11 -11.88 20.49
CA GLN A 237 -14.66 -11.77 20.32
C GLN A 237 -14.10 -12.87 19.43
N ARG A 238 -14.51 -14.13 19.70
CA ARG A 238 -14.13 -15.28 18.87
C ARG A 238 -14.60 -15.12 17.42
N TYR A 239 -15.86 -14.72 17.23
CA TYR A 239 -16.42 -14.49 15.90
C TYR A 239 -15.66 -13.39 15.15
N ASN A 240 -15.39 -12.25 15.80
CA ASN A 240 -14.67 -11.13 15.20
C ASN A 240 -13.23 -11.50 14.82
N GLN A 241 -12.55 -12.34 15.59
CA GLN A 241 -11.22 -12.83 15.24
C GLN A 241 -11.25 -13.59 13.91
N ALA A 242 -12.21 -14.51 13.74
CA ALA A 242 -12.38 -15.25 12.50
C ALA A 242 -12.81 -14.35 11.33
N LEU A 243 -13.72 -13.39 11.58
CA LEU A 243 -14.20 -12.42 10.60
C LEU A 243 -13.06 -11.57 10.04
N LEU A 244 -12.22 -11.00 10.91
CA LEU A 244 -11.11 -10.16 10.48
C LEU A 244 -10.01 -10.97 9.79
N SER A 245 -9.83 -12.25 10.15
CA SER A 245 -8.91 -13.14 9.43
C SER A 245 -9.42 -13.47 8.04
N ALA A 246 -10.70 -13.85 7.89
CA ALA A 246 -11.31 -14.10 6.59
C ALA A 246 -11.29 -12.84 5.71
N ALA A 247 -11.54 -11.66 6.29
CA ALA A 247 -11.51 -10.39 5.59
C ALA A 247 -10.13 -10.01 5.04
N LYS A 248 -9.03 -10.48 5.64
CA LYS A 248 -7.67 -10.28 5.11
C LYS A 248 -7.41 -11.11 3.85
N ALA A 249 -8.16 -12.19 3.64
CA ALA A 249 -8.05 -13.07 2.49
C ALA A 249 -8.98 -12.67 1.30
N LEU A 250 -9.78 -11.60 1.45
CA LEU A 250 -10.64 -11.01 0.41
C LEU A 250 -9.94 -9.93 -0.41
#